data_AF-A0A6J8E5F6-F1
#
_entry.id   AF-A0A6J8E5F6-F1
#
_cell.length_a   1.000
_cell.length_b   1.000
_cell.length_c   1.000
_cell.angle_alpha   90.00
_cell.angle_beta   90.00
_cell.angle_gamma   90.00
#
_symmetry.space_group_name_H-M   'P 1'
#
loop_
_entity.id
_entity.type
_entity.pdbx_description
1 polymer ?
#
loop_
_entity_poly.entity_id
_entity_poly.type
_entity_poly.pdbx_seq_one_letter_code
_entity_poly.pdbx_strand_id
1 'polypeptide(L)'
;MVTQPSAAGIVLPKVSYIIAIDAWHFMCLIFVFASVIEFAVVNVLARRCLPPYYNETMERRLSADDEQMFIVSCSGRSKAEKLDKLSRIVSKIEWKKLTKSAINEHWTNKLRLECEEKSTLQNLAISNLGIGVTHPVWATVSSSVSNIRKAITKSRMLTGTSLLQAHRHRFNQAEVDPICPNCRTETEDLCHVLTTCPLYMNIRIALNTPINNFILSIISETK
;
A
#
# COMPACT_ATOMS: atom_id res chain seq x y z
N MET A 1 -36.94 11.62 -16.26
CA MET A 1 -37.49 11.34 -17.60
C MET A 1 -37.45 9.84 -17.80
N VAL A 2 -38.58 9.22 -18.10
CA VAL A 2 -38.63 7.81 -18.54
C VAL A 2 -39.49 7.81 -19.78
N THR A 3 -38.86 7.98 -20.94
CA THR A 3 -39.50 7.90 -22.25
C THR A 3 -38.56 7.18 -23.22
N GLN A 4 -38.88 5.89 -23.42
CA GLN A 4 -38.55 4.95 -24.50
C GLN A 4 -37.09 4.53 -24.81
N PRO A 5 -36.92 3.22 -25.09
CA PRO A 5 -36.32 2.80 -26.35
C PRO A 5 -37.27 1.85 -27.11
N SER A 6 -38.10 2.41 -27.99
CA SER A 6 -38.81 1.64 -29.02
C SER A 6 -38.01 1.72 -30.33
N ALA A 7 -36.85 1.04 -30.41
CA ALA A 7 -36.10 0.99 -31.69
C ALA A 7 -35.06 -0.15 -31.84
N ALA A 8 -35.08 -1.22 -31.04
CA ALA A 8 -34.08 -2.31 -31.19
C ALA A 8 -34.68 -3.73 -31.18
N GLY A 9 -35.98 -3.87 -31.43
CA GLY A 9 -36.71 -5.13 -31.27
C GLY A 9 -36.80 -6.03 -32.51
N ILE A 10 -36.01 -5.84 -33.57
CA ILE A 10 -36.27 -6.54 -34.85
C ILE A 10 -35.26 -7.66 -35.19
N VAL A 11 -34.07 -7.73 -34.58
CA VAL A 11 -33.14 -8.81 -34.92
C VAL A 11 -32.35 -9.26 -33.70
N LEU A 12 -32.90 -10.13 -32.83
CA LEU A 12 -32.20 -11.06 -31.89
C LEU A 12 -33.23 -11.75 -30.93
N PRO A 13 -32.93 -12.94 -30.38
CA PRO A 13 -33.90 -13.77 -29.64
C PRO A 13 -34.42 -13.10 -28.36
N LYS A 14 -35.75 -13.08 -28.20
CA LYS A 14 -36.50 -12.30 -27.20
C LYS A 14 -36.20 -12.62 -25.71
N VAL A 15 -35.50 -13.70 -25.40
CA VAL A 15 -35.40 -14.22 -24.03
C VAL A 15 -34.16 -13.70 -23.26
N SER A 16 -33.08 -13.29 -23.93
CA SER A 16 -31.85 -12.82 -23.24
C SER A 16 -31.71 -11.30 -23.15
N TYR A 17 -32.36 -10.56 -24.05
CA TYR A 17 -32.26 -9.09 -24.14
C TYR A 17 -33.01 -8.38 -23.00
N ILE A 18 -34.17 -8.92 -22.60
CA ILE A 18 -35.01 -8.33 -21.53
C ILE A 18 -34.25 -8.27 -20.20
N ILE A 19 -33.49 -9.32 -19.87
CA ILE A 19 -32.73 -9.44 -18.61
C ILE A 19 -31.56 -8.45 -18.56
N ALA A 20 -30.92 -8.19 -19.70
CA ALA A 20 -29.77 -7.28 -19.77
C ALA A 20 -30.18 -5.80 -19.68
N ILE A 21 -31.31 -5.43 -20.28
CA ILE A 21 -31.86 -4.06 -20.20
C ILE A 21 -32.23 -3.72 -18.76
N ASP A 22 -32.87 -4.66 -18.05
CA ASP A 22 -33.29 -4.44 -16.67
C ASP A 22 -32.08 -4.16 -15.78
N ALA A 23 -31.01 -4.96 -15.89
CA ALA A 23 -29.78 -4.75 -15.14
C ALA A 23 -29.15 -3.37 -15.38
N TRP A 24 -29.17 -2.88 -16.63
CA TRP A 24 -28.66 -1.55 -16.97
C TRP A 24 -29.53 -0.42 -16.38
N HIS A 25 -30.85 -0.52 -16.51
CA HIS A 25 -31.76 0.48 -15.96
C HIS A 25 -31.72 0.51 -14.42
N PHE A 26 -31.54 -0.63 -13.76
CA PHE A 26 -31.33 -0.68 -12.30
C PHE A 26 -30.07 0.06 -11.87
N MET A 27 -28.95 -0.08 -12.60
CA MET A 27 -27.72 0.68 -12.32
C MET A 27 -27.93 2.18 -12.48
N CYS A 28 -28.64 2.61 -13.53
CA CYS A 28 -28.98 4.02 -13.73
C CYS A 28 -29.89 4.55 -12.60
N LEU A 29 -30.89 3.77 -12.16
CA LEU A 29 -31.79 4.18 -11.07
C LEU A 29 -31.05 4.33 -9.74
N ILE A 30 -30.14 3.41 -9.41
CA ILE A 30 -29.32 3.49 -8.19
C ILE A 30 -28.44 4.74 -8.24
N PHE A 31 -27.83 5.04 -9.38
CA PHE A 31 -26.96 6.21 -9.52
C PHE A 31 -27.73 7.54 -9.35
N VAL A 32 -28.89 7.66 -9.98
CA VAL A 32 -29.75 8.85 -9.82
C VAL A 32 -30.29 8.96 -8.39
N PHE A 33 -30.61 7.84 -7.74
CA PHE A 33 -31.05 7.86 -6.35
C PHE A 33 -29.92 8.29 -5.40
N ALA A 34 -28.70 7.83 -5.63
CA ALA A 34 -27.53 8.22 -4.86
C ALA A 34 -27.24 9.73 -4.96
N SER A 35 -27.37 10.33 -6.16
CA SER A 35 -27.15 11.77 -6.33
C SER A 35 -28.21 12.61 -5.60
N VAL A 36 -29.46 12.15 -5.55
CA VAL A 36 -30.52 12.81 -4.77
C VAL A 36 -30.27 12.69 -3.26
N ILE A 37 -29.79 11.54 -2.78
CA ILE A 37 -29.42 11.37 -1.36
C ILE A 37 -28.28 12.29 -0.98
N GLU A 38 -27.22 12.35 -1.79
CA GLU A 38 -26.08 13.23 -1.54
C GLU A 38 -26.53 14.70 -1.43
N PHE A 39 -27.39 15.13 -2.36
CA PHE A 39 -27.99 16.46 -2.33
C PHE A 39 -28.83 16.70 -1.07
N ALA A 40 -29.65 15.73 -0.66
CA ALA A 40 -30.46 15.83 0.55
C ALA A 40 -29.60 15.94 1.82
N VAL A 41 -28.52 15.16 1.92
CA VAL A 41 -27.57 15.21 3.04
C VAL A 41 -26.89 16.58 3.10
N VAL A 42 -26.41 17.09 1.97
CA VAL A 42 -25.79 18.43 1.88
C VAL A 42 -26.79 19.51 2.30
N ASN A 43 -28.04 19.44 1.84
CA ASN A 43 -29.08 20.42 2.16
C ASN A 43 -29.44 20.40 3.66
N VAL A 44 -29.52 19.22 4.28
CA VAL A 44 -29.77 19.09 5.73
C VAL A 44 -28.59 19.64 6.53
N LEU A 45 -27.34 19.35 6.13
CA LEU A 45 -26.15 19.88 6.79
C LEU A 45 -26.02 21.39 6.61
N ALA A 46 -26.33 21.93 5.43
CA ALA A 46 -26.33 23.36 5.16
C ALA A 46 -27.33 24.09 6.07
N ARG A 47 -28.54 23.55 6.23
CA ARG A 47 -29.56 24.12 7.12
C ARG A 47 -29.20 24.04 8.61
N ARG A 48 -28.43 23.04 9.03
CA ARG A 48 -27.94 22.92 10.41
C ARG A 48 -26.75 23.83 10.71
N CYS A 49 -26.05 24.32 9.69
CA CYS A 49 -24.84 25.13 9.81
C CYS A 49 -25.02 26.62 9.45
N LEU A 50 -26.21 27.05 9.00
CA LEU A 50 -26.48 28.47 8.75
C LEU A 50 -27.03 29.16 10.01
N PRO A 51 -26.41 30.25 10.51
CA PRO A 51 -26.96 31.04 11.61
C PRO A 51 -28.24 31.80 11.20
N PRO A 52 -29.13 32.15 12.15
CA PRO A 52 -30.48 32.71 11.89
C PRO A 52 -30.45 34.21 11.52
N TYR A 53 -29.55 34.63 10.63
CA TYR A 53 -29.50 36.01 10.11
C TYR A 53 -29.35 35.98 8.60
N TYR A 54 -30.36 35.42 7.94
CA TYR A 54 -30.42 35.37 6.49
C TYR A 54 -31.79 35.84 6.04
N ASN A 55 -31.94 37.16 5.99
CA ASN A 55 -33.07 37.83 5.40
C ASN A 55 -32.59 38.82 4.33
N GLU A 56 -33.24 38.72 3.17
CA GLU A 56 -33.50 39.74 2.15
C GLU A 56 -32.51 40.07 1.02
N THR A 57 -31.26 39.61 0.98
CA THR A 57 -30.34 40.07 -0.10
C THR A 57 -29.88 39.04 -1.15
N MET A 58 -30.22 37.76 -1.02
CA MET A 58 -29.69 36.74 -1.97
C MET A 58 -30.65 36.33 -3.10
N GLU A 59 -31.88 36.84 -3.14
CA GLU A 59 -32.77 36.59 -4.28
C GLU A 59 -32.28 37.31 -5.56
N ARG A 60 -31.31 38.22 -5.44
CA ARG A 60 -30.72 38.96 -6.56
C ARG A 60 -29.36 38.43 -7.05
N ARG A 61 -28.80 37.38 -6.44
CA ARG A 61 -27.49 36.81 -6.83
C ARG A 61 -27.57 35.38 -7.36
N LEU A 62 -28.73 34.98 -7.90
CA LEU A 62 -28.94 33.64 -8.45
C LEU A 62 -28.72 33.55 -9.97
N SER A 63 -28.16 34.58 -10.62
CA SER A 63 -28.14 34.64 -12.09
C SER A 63 -26.80 35.04 -12.73
N ALA A 64 -25.67 34.95 -12.03
CA ALA A 64 -24.38 35.14 -12.70
C ALA A 64 -23.28 34.39 -11.95
N ASP A 65 -22.79 33.33 -12.60
CA ASP A 65 -21.41 32.83 -12.59
C ASP A 65 -20.70 32.75 -11.22
N ASP A 66 -20.81 31.62 -10.51
CA ASP A 66 -19.66 31.00 -9.82
C ASP A 66 -20.00 29.61 -9.28
N GLU A 67 -19.63 28.58 -10.03
CA GLU A 67 -19.75 27.17 -9.65
C GLU A 67 -18.58 26.72 -8.74
N GLN A 68 -18.14 27.55 -7.78
CA GLN A 68 -17.11 27.12 -6.82
C GLN A 68 -17.04 27.97 -5.54
N MET A 69 -18.14 28.04 -4.78
CA MET A 69 -18.03 28.41 -3.37
C MET A 69 -18.99 27.58 -2.52
N PHE A 70 -18.60 26.34 -2.22
CA PHE A 70 -19.20 25.61 -1.13
C PHE A 70 -18.12 24.93 -0.29
N ILE A 71 -17.41 25.75 0.48
CA ILE A 71 -16.59 25.26 1.59
C ILE A 71 -17.54 24.90 2.74
N VAL A 72 -17.90 23.62 2.83
CA VAL A 72 -18.29 23.03 4.11
C VAL A 72 -17.03 22.56 4.81
N SER A 73 -16.62 23.29 5.85
CA SER A 73 -15.93 22.68 6.98
C SER A 73 -16.00 23.56 8.23
N CYS A 74 -17.15 23.52 8.92
CA CYS A 74 -17.23 23.94 10.32
C CYS A 74 -16.73 22.80 11.23
N SER A 75 -15.43 22.51 11.19
CA SER A 75 -14.75 21.75 12.27
C SER A 75 -13.22 21.90 12.25
N GLY A 76 -12.59 22.40 11.18
CA GLY A 76 -11.12 22.49 11.03
C GLY A 76 -10.48 23.87 11.26
N ARG A 77 -11.27 24.92 11.57
CA ARG A 77 -10.87 26.33 11.42
C ARG A 77 -9.60 26.73 12.18
N SER A 78 -9.39 26.23 13.40
CA SER A 78 -8.21 26.58 14.22
C SER A 78 -6.89 25.97 13.71
N LYS A 79 -6.93 24.73 13.19
CA LYS A 79 -5.75 24.09 12.57
C LYS A 79 -5.44 24.72 11.20
N ALA A 80 -6.48 25.01 10.42
CA ALA A 80 -6.33 25.64 9.11
C ALA A 80 -5.74 27.06 9.19
N GLU A 81 -6.13 27.86 10.19
CA GLU A 81 -5.62 29.23 10.34
C GLU A 81 -4.13 29.28 10.73
N LYS A 82 -3.68 28.33 11.57
CA LYS A 82 -2.25 28.17 11.88
C LYS A 82 -1.44 27.72 10.66
N LEU A 83 -2.02 26.85 9.84
CA LEU A 83 -1.40 26.39 8.58
C LEU A 83 -1.35 27.51 7.53
N ASP A 84 -2.38 28.34 7.40
CA ASP A 84 -2.41 29.47 6.46
C ASP A 84 -1.35 30.53 6.81
N LYS A 85 -1.20 30.86 8.10
CA LYS A 85 -0.16 31.77 8.60
C LYS A 85 1.26 31.25 8.31
N LEU A 86 1.49 29.95 8.47
CA LEU A 86 2.78 29.33 8.14
C LEU A 86 3.06 29.28 6.64
N SER A 87 2.04 29.02 5.81
CA SER A 87 2.19 28.97 4.35
C SER A 87 2.49 30.33 3.70
N ARG A 88 2.19 31.44 4.37
CA ARG A 88 2.53 32.80 3.89
C ARG A 88 3.98 33.18 4.13
N ILE A 89 4.66 32.51 5.08
CA ILE A 89 6.05 32.80 5.46
C ILE A 89 7.03 31.95 4.64
N VAL A 90 6.60 30.75 4.22
CA VAL A 90 7.45 29.77 3.53
C VAL A 90 7.14 29.76 2.03
N SER A 91 8.18 29.76 1.18
CA SER A 91 7.99 29.65 -0.26
C SER A 91 7.21 28.37 -0.61
N LYS A 92 6.34 28.42 -1.64
CA LYS A 92 5.54 27.26 -2.09
C LYS A 92 6.39 26.00 -2.33
N ILE A 93 7.63 26.16 -2.77
CA ILE A 93 8.57 25.07 -3.03
C ILE A 93 9.04 24.45 -1.72
N GLU A 94 9.43 25.27 -0.77
CA GLU A 94 9.94 24.85 0.54
C GLU A 94 8.83 24.23 1.39
N TRP A 95 7.62 24.77 1.34
CA TRP A 95 6.45 24.16 1.96
C TRP A 95 6.17 22.76 1.40
N LYS A 96 6.24 22.59 0.06
CA LYS A 96 6.08 21.27 -0.57
C LYS A 96 7.17 20.29 -0.13
N LYS A 97 8.43 20.73 -0.05
CA LYS A 97 9.54 19.90 0.42
C LYS A 97 9.33 19.47 1.87
N LEU A 98 8.99 20.41 2.75
CA LEU A 98 8.75 20.17 4.17
C LEU A 98 7.56 19.23 4.39
N THR A 99 6.45 19.48 3.70
CA THR A 99 5.25 18.64 3.75
C THR A 99 5.56 17.22 3.26
N LYS A 100 6.27 17.08 2.12
CA LYS A 100 6.68 15.77 1.59
C LYS A 100 7.60 15.03 2.57
N SER A 101 8.55 15.74 3.18
CA SER A 101 9.47 15.18 4.18
C SER A 101 8.70 14.68 5.40
N ALA A 102 7.81 15.50 5.97
CA ALA A 102 7.02 15.14 7.14
C ALA A 102 6.09 13.95 6.88
N ILE A 103 5.45 13.90 5.70
CA ILE A 103 4.63 12.76 5.27
C ILE A 103 5.48 11.50 5.16
N ASN A 104 6.62 11.58 4.46
CA ASN A 104 7.50 10.42 4.28
C ASN A 104 8.05 9.92 5.62
N GLU A 105 8.44 10.81 6.51
CA GLU A 105 8.93 10.48 7.85
C GLU A 105 7.84 9.79 8.67
N HIS A 106 6.63 10.36 8.73
CA HIS A 106 5.51 9.79 9.45
C HIS A 106 5.20 8.35 9.00
N TRP A 107 5.04 8.15 7.70
CA TRP A 107 4.71 6.84 7.16
C TRP A 107 5.88 5.85 7.27
N THR A 108 7.12 6.32 7.16
CA THR A 108 8.30 5.45 7.36
C THR A 108 8.37 4.96 8.80
N ASN A 109 8.13 5.85 9.78
CA ASN A 109 8.11 5.49 11.19
C ASN A 109 6.96 4.53 11.50
N LYS A 110 5.76 4.82 10.98
CA LYS A 110 4.61 3.92 11.13
C LYS A 110 4.89 2.53 10.57
N LEU A 111 5.48 2.46 9.37
CA LEU A 111 5.82 1.20 8.71
C LEU A 111 6.87 0.41 9.52
N ARG A 112 7.86 1.09 10.12
CA ARG A 112 8.84 0.44 11.00
C ARG A 112 8.20 -0.15 12.25
N LEU A 113 7.33 0.61 12.92
CA LEU A 113 6.60 0.13 14.10
C LEU A 113 5.74 -1.10 13.77
N GLU A 114 5.01 -1.09 12.65
CA GLU A 114 4.23 -2.25 12.19
C GLU A 114 5.10 -3.45 11.81
N CYS A 115 6.36 -3.23 11.39
CA CYS A 115 7.29 -4.31 11.11
C CYS A 115 7.84 -4.95 12.38
N GLU A 116 8.10 -4.17 13.42
CA GLU A 116 8.58 -4.66 14.73
C GLU A 116 7.56 -5.58 15.42
N GLU A 117 6.26 -5.32 15.20
CA GLU A 117 5.18 -6.18 15.71
C GLU A 117 5.16 -7.58 15.05
N LYS A 118 5.69 -7.70 13.83
CA LYS A 118 5.58 -8.92 13.03
C LYS A 118 6.83 -9.79 13.17
N SER A 119 6.70 -10.92 13.87
CA SER A 119 7.78 -11.92 14.03
C SER A 119 8.33 -12.43 12.69
N THR A 120 7.51 -12.51 11.64
CA THR A 120 7.95 -12.91 10.30
C THR A 120 8.94 -11.93 9.66
N LEU A 121 9.03 -10.70 10.14
CA LEU A 121 9.93 -9.67 9.59
C LEU A 121 11.20 -9.48 10.43
N GLN A 122 11.39 -10.27 11.49
CA GLN A 122 12.53 -10.14 12.42
C GLN A 122 13.91 -10.23 11.74
N ASN A 123 14.00 -10.96 10.61
CA ASN A 123 15.24 -11.15 9.87
C ASN A 123 15.45 -10.12 8.75
N LEU A 124 14.50 -9.20 8.52
CA LEU A 124 14.69 -8.08 7.60
C LEU A 124 15.33 -6.91 8.34
N ALA A 125 16.27 -6.23 7.68
CA ALA A 125 16.90 -5.04 8.23
C ALA A 125 15.89 -3.87 8.25
N ILE A 126 15.13 -3.73 9.34
CA ILE A 126 14.10 -2.70 9.53
C ILE A 126 14.65 -1.28 9.34
N SER A 127 15.94 -1.08 9.66
CA SER A 127 16.66 0.18 9.44
C SER A 127 16.65 0.63 7.97
N ASN A 128 16.72 -0.31 7.04
CA ASN A 128 16.78 -0.03 5.60
C ASN A 128 15.40 0.15 4.94
N LEU A 129 14.31 0.03 5.70
CA LEU A 129 12.96 0.26 5.17
C LEU A 129 12.67 1.77 5.16
N GLY A 130 12.26 2.25 3.99
CA GLY A 130 11.87 3.64 3.75
C GLY A 130 10.97 3.75 2.53
N ILE A 131 10.11 4.77 2.52
CA ILE A 131 9.18 4.98 1.42
C ILE A 131 9.95 5.38 0.16
N GLY A 132 9.73 4.64 -0.92
CA GLY A 132 10.44 4.82 -2.19
C GLY A 132 11.84 4.23 -2.21
N VAL A 133 12.30 3.59 -1.12
CA VAL A 133 13.56 2.84 -1.07
C VAL A 133 13.24 1.36 -1.16
N THR A 134 13.87 0.67 -2.11
CA THR A 134 13.75 -0.78 -2.23
C THR A 134 14.68 -1.47 -1.25
N HIS A 135 14.21 -2.54 -0.60
CA HIS A 135 15.06 -3.32 0.31
C HIS A 135 16.25 -3.94 -0.46
N PRO A 136 17.46 -4.06 0.14
CA PRO A 136 18.65 -4.57 -0.55
C PRO A 136 18.49 -5.95 -1.22
N VAL A 137 17.57 -6.78 -0.72
CA VAL A 137 17.18 -8.07 -1.34
C VAL A 137 16.73 -7.90 -2.79
N TRP A 138 16.14 -6.75 -3.12
CA TRP A 138 15.65 -6.39 -4.45
C TRP A 138 16.64 -5.53 -5.24
N ALA A 139 17.72 -5.05 -4.62
CA ALA A 139 18.67 -4.14 -5.28
C ALA A 139 19.40 -4.79 -6.47
N THR A 140 19.62 -6.11 -6.43
CA THR A 140 20.32 -6.85 -7.50
C THR A 140 19.38 -7.39 -8.59
N VAL A 141 18.10 -7.04 -8.57
CA VAL A 141 17.12 -7.61 -9.49
C VAL A 141 17.14 -6.85 -10.81
N SER A 142 17.78 -7.43 -11.82
CA SER A 142 17.63 -7.00 -13.21
C SER A 142 16.31 -7.48 -13.82
N SER A 143 15.98 -7.03 -15.03
CA SER A 143 14.78 -7.42 -15.80
C SER A 143 14.69 -8.91 -16.16
N SER A 144 15.70 -9.73 -15.80
CA SER A 144 15.70 -11.18 -16.05
C SER A 144 14.77 -11.93 -15.09
N VAL A 145 13.90 -12.78 -15.64
CA VAL A 145 12.97 -13.64 -14.89
C VAL A 145 13.68 -14.52 -13.86
N SER A 146 14.89 -15.00 -14.16
CA SER A 146 15.68 -15.82 -13.23
C SER A 146 16.07 -15.04 -11.97
N ASN A 147 16.48 -13.77 -12.15
CA ASN A 147 16.86 -12.92 -11.02
C ASN A 147 15.66 -12.52 -10.17
N ILE A 148 14.51 -12.27 -10.79
CA ILE A 148 13.25 -12.03 -10.08
C ILE A 148 12.88 -13.24 -9.20
N ARG A 149 12.92 -14.46 -9.77
CA ARG A 149 12.63 -15.70 -9.01
C ARG A 149 13.60 -15.88 -7.84
N LYS A 150 14.90 -15.63 -8.04
CA LYS A 150 15.90 -15.69 -6.97
C LYS A 150 15.58 -14.69 -5.85
N ALA A 151 15.20 -13.45 -6.17
CA ALA A 151 14.85 -12.44 -5.15
C ALA A 151 13.56 -12.78 -4.39
N ILE A 152 12.57 -13.35 -5.07
CA ILE A 152 11.36 -13.87 -4.41
C ILE A 152 11.75 -14.98 -3.42
N THR A 153 12.57 -15.95 -3.82
CA THR A 153 13.03 -17.01 -2.93
C THR A 153 13.82 -16.46 -1.75
N LYS A 154 14.74 -15.50 -1.97
CA LYS A 154 15.47 -14.82 -0.88
C LYS A 154 14.52 -14.13 0.10
N SER A 155 13.52 -13.40 -0.40
CA SER A 155 12.53 -12.73 0.44
C SER A 155 11.70 -13.73 1.25
N ARG A 156 11.32 -14.86 0.65
CA ARG A 156 10.61 -15.94 1.34
C ARG A 156 11.46 -16.60 2.42
N MET A 157 12.75 -16.80 2.16
CA MET A 157 13.68 -17.34 3.16
C MET A 157 13.83 -16.40 4.36
N LEU A 158 14.00 -15.09 4.12
CA LEU A 158 14.10 -14.10 5.19
C LEU A 158 12.82 -14.01 6.02
N THR A 159 11.67 -14.07 5.37
CA THR A 159 10.36 -14.01 6.05
C THR A 159 9.92 -15.33 6.69
N GLY A 160 10.70 -16.41 6.52
CA GLY A 160 10.33 -17.74 7.00
C GLY A 160 9.16 -18.39 6.23
N THR A 161 8.74 -17.82 5.10
CA THR A 161 7.64 -18.33 4.27
C THR A 161 8.09 -19.30 3.17
N SER A 162 9.39 -19.59 3.09
CA SER A 162 9.92 -20.56 2.14
C SER A 162 9.63 -21.99 2.58
N LEU A 163 8.99 -22.77 1.71
CA LEU A 163 8.65 -24.19 1.94
C LEU A 163 9.87 -25.10 1.72
N LEU A 164 10.74 -25.19 2.73
CA LEU A 164 11.87 -26.14 2.79
C LEU A 164 11.40 -27.57 3.06
N GLN A 165 12.22 -28.60 2.78
CA GLN A 165 11.83 -30.01 2.99
C GLN A 165 11.46 -30.30 4.44
N ALA A 166 12.18 -29.76 5.44
CA ALA A 166 11.82 -29.97 6.84
C ALA A 166 10.40 -29.43 7.16
N HIS A 167 10.03 -28.29 6.56
CA HIS A 167 8.68 -27.74 6.70
C HIS A 167 7.66 -28.59 5.93
N ARG A 168 7.98 -29.06 4.74
CA ARG A 168 7.10 -29.94 3.95
C ARG A 168 6.85 -31.25 4.68
N HIS A 169 7.88 -31.90 5.20
CA HIS A 169 7.76 -33.13 5.99
C HIS A 169 6.85 -32.94 7.20
N ARG A 170 6.92 -31.78 7.87
CA ARG A 170 6.11 -31.48 9.05
C ARG A 170 4.63 -31.22 8.76
N PHE A 171 4.31 -30.60 7.62
CA PHE A 171 2.97 -30.05 7.37
C PHE A 171 2.25 -30.64 6.15
N ASN A 172 2.95 -31.39 5.29
CA ASN A 172 2.34 -32.02 4.12
C ASN A 172 1.68 -33.35 4.52
N GLN A 173 0.56 -33.68 3.89
CA GLN A 173 -0.12 -34.96 4.11
C GLN A 173 0.60 -36.13 3.43
N ALA A 174 1.29 -35.85 2.32
CA ALA A 174 2.14 -36.82 1.65
C ALA A 174 3.48 -36.96 2.36
N GLU A 175 4.02 -38.17 2.39
CA GLU A 175 5.35 -38.45 2.92
C GLU A 175 6.40 -37.77 2.04
N VAL A 176 7.15 -36.85 2.64
CA VAL A 176 8.23 -36.10 2.00
C VAL A 176 9.48 -36.32 2.83
N ASP A 177 10.58 -36.70 2.20
CA ASP A 177 11.88 -36.84 2.87
C ASP A 177 12.35 -35.47 3.39
N PRO A 178 12.62 -35.30 4.71
CA PRO A 178 13.08 -34.04 5.27
C PRO A 178 14.52 -33.68 4.90
N ILE A 179 15.28 -34.62 4.31
CA ILE A 179 16.70 -34.44 4.00
C ILE A 179 16.90 -33.36 2.91
N CYS A 180 17.97 -32.58 3.05
CA CYS A 180 18.36 -31.57 2.09
C CYS A 180 18.65 -32.18 0.71
N PRO A 181 17.93 -31.76 -0.35
CA PRO A 181 18.08 -32.34 -1.69
C PRO A 181 19.45 -32.02 -2.31
N ASN A 182 20.12 -30.98 -1.80
CA ASN A 182 21.39 -30.49 -2.32
C ASN A 182 22.59 -31.26 -1.75
N CYS A 183 22.67 -31.43 -0.42
CA CYS A 183 23.81 -32.08 0.23
C CYS A 183 23.53 -33.52 0.68
N ARG A 184 22.26 -33.87 0.90
CA ARG A 184 21.80 -35.18 1.40
C ARG A 184 22.40 -35.64 2.74
N THR A 185 22.91 -34.73 3.56
CA THR A 185 23.54 -35.08 4.86
C THR A 185 22.64 -34.83 6.06
N GLU A 186 21.91 -33.71 6.06
CA GLU A 186 21.09 -33.26 7.20
C GLU A 186 19.70 -32.80 6.69
N THR A 187 18.78 -32.55 7.60
CA THR A 187 17.44 -32.04 7.28
C THR A 187 17.49 -30.64 6.67
N GLU A 188 16.65 -30.36 5.67
CA GLU A 188 16.58 -29.03 5.03
C GLU A 188 15.81 -28.03 5.90
N ASP A 189 16.48 -27.44 6.88
CA ASP A 189 15.98 -26.27 7.59
C ASP A 189 16.75 -25.00 7.17
N LEU A 190 16.22 -23.83 7.58
CA LEU A 190 16.81 -22.54 7.20
C LEU A 190 18.23 -22.41 7.77
N CYS A 191 18.44 -22.92 8.98
CA CYS A 191 19.74 -22.92 9.65
C CYS A 191 20.75 -23.73 8.83
N HIS A 192 20.42 -24.96 8.45
CA HIS A 192 21.27 -25.82 7.62
C HIS A 192 21.64 -25.14 6.30
N VAL A 193 20.64 -24.65 5.55
CA VAL A 193 20.87 -24.00 4.26
C VAL A 193 21.80 -22.79 4.40
N LEU A 194 21.59 -21.95 5.42
CA LEU A 194 22.34 -20.70 5.58
C LEU A 194 23.68 -20.86 6.30
N THR A 195 23.91 -21.91 7.10
CA THR A 195 25.07 -21.96 8.01
C THR A 195 25.92 -23.23 7.88
N THR A 196 25.33 -24.41 7.63
CA THR A 196 26.09 -25.68 7.62
C THR A 196 26.22 -26.31 6.23
N CYS A 197 25.23 -26.14 5.34
CA CYS A 197 25.17 -26.82 4.05
C CYS A 197 26.47 -26.66 3.21
N PRO A 198 27.14 -27.76 2.81
CA PRO A 198 28.45 -27.72 2.17
C PRO A 198 28.43 -27.07 0.79
N LEU A 199 27.30 -27.15 0.07
CA LEU A 199 27.17 -26.57 -1.27
C LEU A 199 27.34 -25.04 -1.27
N TYR A 200 26.98 -24.38 -0.16
CA TYR A 200 27.07 -22.93 -0.02
C TYR A 200 28.33 -22.47 0.74
N MET A 201 29.24 -23.39 1.08
CA MET A 201 30.45 -23.09 1.87
C MET A 201 31.27 -21.95 1.26
N ASN A 202 31.56 -22.03 -0.05
CA ASN A 202 32.37 -21.02 -0.75
C ASN A 202 31.71 -19.63 -0.73
N ILE A 203 30.37 -19.58 -0.87
CA ILE A 203 29.60 -18.34 -0.84
C ILE A 203 29.60 -17.76 0.57
N ARG A 204 29.43 -18.60 1.60
CA ARG A 204 29.50 -18.16 3.01
C ARG A 204 30.86 -17.58 3.35
N ILE A 205 31.94 -18.25 2.95
CA ILE A 205 33.30 -17.74 3.15
C ILE A 205 33.44 -16.37 2.48
N ALA A 206 33.03 -16.25 1.21
CA ALA A 206 33.12 -14.98 0.49
C ALA A 206 32.33 -13.83 1.17
N LEU A 207 31.15 -14.12 1.73
CA LEU A 207 30.33 -13.13 2.43
C LEU A 207 30.82 -12.82 3.86
N ASN A 208 31.32 -13.82 4.59
CA ASN A 208 31.77 -13.65 5.97
C ASN A 208 33.18 -13.05 6.06
N THR A 209 34.04 -13.23 5.05
CA THR A 209 35.40 -12.67 5.03
C THR A 209 35.44 -11.16 5.28
N PRO A 210 34.69 -10.30 4.57
CA PRO A 210 34.72 -8.85 4.82
C PRO A 210 34.19 -8.49 6.22
N ILE A 211 33.16 -9.20 6.70
CA ILE A 211 32.59 -8.99 8.02
C ILE A 211 33.61 -9.32 9.10
N ASN A 212 34.27 -10.48 8.98
CA ASN A 212 35.31 -10.91 9.92
C ASN A 212 36.50 -9.95 9.92
N ASN A 213 36.95 -9.49 8.74
CA ASN A 213 38.04 -8.53 8.64
C ASN A 213 37.67 -7.18 9.32
N PHE A 214 36.43 -6.72 9.15
CA PHE A 214 35.92 -5.52 9.80
C PHE A 214 35.81 -5.67 11.33
N ILE A 215 35.35 -6.83 11.81
CA ILE A 215 35.30 -7.10 13.26
C ILE A 215 36.72 -7.14 13.83
N LEU A 216 37.67 -7.77 13.13
CA LEU A 216 39.07 -7.83 13.55
C LEU A 216 39.72 -6.44 13.57
N SER A 217 39.41 -5.55 12.62
CA SER A 217 39.93 -4.17 12.63
C SER A 217 39.41 -3.38 13.83
N ILE A 218 38.10 -3.47 14.14
CA ILE A 218 37.53 -2.83 15.34
C ILE A 218 38.21 -3.34 16.61
N ILE A 219 38.38 -4.65 16.75
CA ILE A 219 39.03 -5.24 17.93
C ILE A 219 40.48 -4.74 18.06
N SER A 220 41.19 -4.58 16.96
CA SER A 220 42.57 -4.08 16.96
C SER A 220 42.68 -2.60 17.33
N GLU A 221 41.68 -1.77 17.03
CA GLU A 221 41.65 -0.35 17.40
C GLU A 221 41.26 -0.13 18.87
N THR A 222 40.59 -1.09 19.49
CA THR A 222 40.16 -1.03 20.90
C THR A 222 41.22 -1.48 21.92
N LYS A 223 42.37 -1.99 21.46
CA LYS A 223 43.50 -2.42 22.29
C LYS A 223 44.63 -1.41 22.25
#